data_AF-A0A6L2PZP1-F1
#
_entry.id   AF-A0A6L2PZP1-F1
#
_cell.length_a   1.000
_cell.length_b   1.000
_cell.length_c   1.000
_cell.angle_alpha   90.00
_cell.angle_beta   90.00
_cell.angle_gamma   90.00
#
_symmetry.space_group_name_H-M   'P 1'
#
loop_
_entity.id
_entity.type
_entity.pdbx_description
1 polymer ?
#
loop_
_entity_poly.entity_id
_entity_poly.type
_entity_poly.pdbx_seq_one_letter_code
_entity_poly.pdbx_strand_id
1 'polypeptide(L)'
;KVCRNCKCPREEHSGGMATTGNPLGQGAGPPQSLPPTSGSGTQGVAISLVDPTDKLLGKGVQYGQSADPHRHSQSDDDSGCALEEYTWVPPGLRPDQVHVYFSALPEDKVPYVNSVGERYRVRQLLHQLPPHDNEVRYCHSLSDEERKELRLFSAQRKREALGRGSVRQLPAAMTCDA
;
A
#
# COMPACT_ATOMS: atom_id res chain seq x y z
N LYS A 1 -1.10 -16.27 -34.24
CA LYS A 1 -0.26 -16.00 -33.04
C LYS A 1 0.28 -14.58 -33.15
N VAL A 2 -0.21 -13.66 -32.32
CA VAL A 2 0.09 -12.21 -32.35
C VAL A 2 1.44 -11.91 -31.65
N CYS A 3 2.22 -10.93 -32.13
CA CYS A 3 3.49 -10.55 -31.49
C CYS A 3 3.27 -9.91 -30.12
N ARG A 4 4.02 -10.37 -29.11
CA ARG A 4 3.78 -10.06 -27.69
C ARG A 4 4.15 -8.62 -27.28
N ASN A 5 4.85 -7.88 -28.14
CA ASN A 5 5.28 -6.51 -27.86
C ASN A 5 4.48 -5.43 -28.63
N CYS A 6 3.90 -5.75 -29.80
CA CYS A 6 3.26 -4.75 -30.67
C CYS A 6 1.80 -5.07 -31.05
N LYS A 7 1.25 -6.23 -30.65
CA LYS A 7 -0.15 -6.64 -30.88
C LYS A 7 -0.65 -6.65 -32.34
N CYS A 8 0.22 -6.72 -33.35
CA CYS A 8 -0.16 -6.90 -34.76
C CYS A 8 -0.21 -8.38 -35.21
N PRO A 9 -1.04 -8.72 -36.24
CA PRO A 9 -1.03 -10.04 -36.87
C PRO A 9 0.33 -10.34 -37.51
N ARG A 10 0.78 -11.60 -37.42
CA ARG A 10 2.17 -12.03 -37.72
C ARG A 10 2.58 -11.97 -39.20
N GLU A 11 1.72 -11.56 -40.12
CA GLU A 11 1.97 -11.65 -41.56
C GLU A 11 2.65 -10.41 -42.19
N GLU A 12 2.89 -9.34 -41.43
CA GLU A 12 3.52 -8.10 -41.95
C GLU A 12 5.04 -7.99 -41.76
N HIS A 13 5.76 -9.11 -41.60
CA HIS A 13 7.22 -9.07 -41.49
C HIS A 13 7.92 -10.01 -42.47
N SER A 14 7.75 -9.74 -43.76
CA SER A 14 8.64 -10.23 -44.81
C SER A 14 8.52 -9.35 -46.06
N GLY A 15 9.47 -8.42 -46.26
CA GLY A 15 9.67 -7.76 -47.56
C GLY A 15 10.19 -6.32 -47.53
N GLY A 16 11.52 -6.14 -47.60
CA GLY A 16 12.17 -5.22 -48.56
C GLY A 16 12.13 -3.69 -48.37
N MET A 17 13.30 -3.14 -48.00
CA MET A 17 13.99 -1.92 -48.48
C MET A 17 13.18 -0.76 -49.14
N ALA A 18 13.28 0.45 -48.57
CA ALA A 18 13.84 1.63 -49.25
C ALA A 18 14.01 2.85 -48.30
N THR A 19 15.26 3.29 -48.18
CA THR A 19 15.81 4.66 -48.04
C THR A 19 14.89 5.85 -47.70
N THR A 20 15.20 6.61 -46.64
CA THR A 20 16.01 7.87 -46.67
C THR A 20 15.99 8.57 -45.29
N GLY A 21 17.14 9.03 -44.81
CA GLY A 21 17.27 10.21 -43.92
C GLY A 21 17.41 9.98 -42.40
N ASN A 22 18.65 9.90 -41.92
CA ASN A 22 19.10 10.06 -40.51
C ASN A 22 19.61 11.54 -40.33
N PRO A 23 20.11 12.05 -39.17
CA PRO A 23 20.14 11.54 -37.78
C PRO A 23 19.91 12.62 -36.66
N LEU A 24 20.14 12.20 -35.40
CA LEU A 24 20.32 12.94 -34.11
C LEU A 24 19.04 13.33 -33.36
N GLY A 25 18.81 12.91 -32.11
CA GLY A 25 19.60 12.11 -31.19
C GLY A 25 19.11 12.32 -29.76
N GLN A 26 19.30 11.27 -28.96
CA GLN A 26 19.24 11.19 -27.49
C GLN A 26 17.89 10.83 -26.87
N GLY A 27 17.89 9.64 -26.29
CA GLY A 27 16.75 8.93 -25.78
C GLY A 27 16.38 9.25 -24.34
N ALA A 28 15.21 8.78 -23.97
CA ALA A 28 14.79 8.59 -22.60
C ALA A 28 14.21 7.19 -22.49
N GLY A 29 14.87 6.33 -21.71
CA GLY A 29 14.36 5.01 -21.35
C GLY A 29 13.09 5.09 -20.51
N PRO A 30 12.38 3.98 -20.29
CA PRO A 30 11.15 3.97 -19.51
C PRO A 30 11.44 4.29 -18.03
N PRO A 31 10.54 4.98 -17.31
CA PRO A 31 10.76 5.28 -15.90
C PRO A 31 10.69 3.98 -15.10
N GLN A 32 11.77 3.74 -14.35
CA GLN A 32 11.87 2.63 -13.41
C GLN A 32 10.99 2.87 -12.18
N SER A 33 10.51 1.75 -11.65
CA SER A 33 9.80 1.52 -10.41
C SER A 33 10.34 2.32 -9.21
N LEU A 34 9.42 2.89 -8.42
CA LEU A 34 9.70 3.49 -7.12
C LEU A 34 10.13 2.41 -6.09
N PRO A 35 11.05 2.72 -5.16
CA PRO A 35 11.47 1.77 -4.13
C PRO A 35 10.47 1.70 -2.96
N PRO A 36 10.38 0.55 -2.25
CA PRO A 36 9.67 0.46 -0.98
C PRO A 36 10.51 1.06 0.16
N THR A 37 9.88 1.83 1.04
CA THR A 37 10.49 2.34 2.27
C THR A 37 10.39 1.29 3.38
N SER A 38 11.52 0.67 3.74
CA SER A 38 11.63 -0.19 4.92
C SER A 38 11.71 0.66 6.19
N GLY A 39 10.74 0.50 7.10
CA GLY A 39 10.77 1.10 8.43
C GLY A 39 11.73 0.34 9.35
N SER A 40 12.71 1.06 9.89
CA SER A 40 13.71 0.58 10.85
C SER A 40 13.13 0.47 12.26
N GLY A 41 13.52 -0.60 12.97
CA GLY A 41 13.03 -0.96 14.30
C GLY A 41 13.52 -0.05 15.42
N THR A 42 12.70 0.05 16.46
CA THR A 42 13.07 0.66 17.75
C THR A 42 13.36 -0.44 18.75
N GLN A 43 14.55 -0.39 19.34
CA GLN A 43 15.07 -1.30 20.35
C GLN A 43 14.41 -1.00 21.71
N GLY A 44 13.79 -2.01 22.31
CA GLY A 44 13.30 -1.96 23.69
C GLY A 44 14.45 -2.15 24.67
N VAL A 45 14.61 -1.17 25.57
CA VAL A 45 15.55 -1.22 26.70
C VAL A 45 14.93 -2.05 27.83
N ALA A 46 15.64 -3.10 28.25
CA ALA A 46 15.30 -3.89 29.44
C ALA A 46 15.81 -3.18 30.70
N ILE A 47 14.95 -3.06 31.71
CA ILE A 47 15.33 -2.72 33.08
C ILE A 47 14.75 -3.77 34.03
N SER A 48 15.62 -4.66 34.48
CA SER A 48 15.40 -5.57 35.61
C SER A 48 15.55 -4.80 36.92
N LEU A 49 14.55 -4.86 37.79
CA LEU A 49 14.70 -4.54 39.21
C LEU A 49 13.94 -5.61 40.02
N VAL A 50 14.74 -6.54 40.54
CA VAL A 50 14.49 -7.46 41.66
C VAL A 50 14.65 -6.63 42.94
N ASP A 51 13.79 -6.73 43.97
CA ASP A 51 13.88 -7.64 45.14
C ASP A 51 12.80 -7.25 46.19
N PRO A 52 12.75 -7.79 47.43
CA PRO A 52 11.95 -8.94 47.87
C PRO A 52 10.97 -8.59 49.02
N THR A 53 10.04 -9.48 49.39
CA THR A 53 9.83 -9.89 50.80
C THR A 53 8.75 -10.98 50.93
N ASP A 54 9.18 -12.05 51.60
CA ASP A 54 8.42 -13.01 52.43
C ASP A 54 6.91 -12.84 52.59
N LYS A 55 6.16 -13.94 52.41
CA LYS A 55 5.46 -14.62 53.53
C LYS A 55 5.27 -16.12 53.28
N LEU A 56 5.75 -16.85 54.28
CA LEU A 56 5.66 -18.27 54.58
C LEU A 56 4.20 -18.79 54.71
N LEU A 57 3.99 -20.07 54.34
CA LEU A 57 3.31 -21.15 55.10
C LEU A 57 2.24 -21.94 54.30
N GLY A 58 2.39 -23.27 54.26
CA GLY A 58 1.23 -24.19 54.11
C GLY A 58 1.49 -25.50 53.35
N LYS A 59 1.71 -26.60 54.09
CA LYS A 59 1.79 -28.00 53.61
C LYS A 59 0.40 -28.53 53.15
N GLY A 60 0.37 -29.47 52.20
CA GLY A 60 -0.81 -30.32 51.94
C GLY A 60 -0.63 -31.29 50.77
N VAL A 61 -1.13 -32.52 50.90
CA VAL A 61 -0.78 -33.74 50.12
C VAL A 61 -1.91 -34.14 49.13
N GLN A 62 -1.49 -34.68 47.97
CA GLN A 62 -2.12 -35.60 46.98
C GLN A 62 -3.65 -35.72 46.74
N TYR A 63 -4.01 -35.88 45.46
CA TYR A 63 -4.79 -36.96 44.80
C TYR A 63 -5.75 -36.40 43.72
N GLY A 64 -5.82 -37.06 42.56
CA GLY A 64 -7.01 -36.97 41.69
C GLY A 64 -6.76 -36.83 40.20
N GLN A 65 -7.06 -37.88 39.46
CA GLN A 65 -7.04 -38.00 38.00
C GLN A 65 -8.14 -37.14 37.34
N SER A 66 -7.83 -36.55 36.19
CA SER A 66 -8.74 -36.53 35.02
C SER A 66 -7.93 -36.13 33.78
N ALA A 67 -7.76 -37.09 32.88
CA ALA A 67 -7.29 -36.84 31.53
C ALA A 67 -8.47 -36.30 30.72
N ASP A 68 -8.59 -34.98 30.62
CA ASP A 68 -9.47 -34.33 29.64
C ASP A 68 -8.74 -34.29 28.28
N PRO A 69 -9.44 -34.59 27.17
CA PRO A 69 -8.82 -34.80 25.88
C PRO A 69 -8.15 -33.51 25.44
N HIS A 70 -6.87 -33.67 25.10
CA HIS A 70 -6.02 -32.68 24.46
C HIS A 70 -6.86 -31.82 23.50
N ARG A 71 -7.10 -30.57 23.93
CA ARG A 71 -7.72 -29.53 23.13
C ARG A 71 -7.08 -29.60 21.75
N HIS A 72 -7.90 -29.84 20.73
CA HIS A 72 -7.58 -29.38 19.38
C HIS A 72 -7.50 -27.86 19.48
N SER A 73 -6.35 -27.35 19.92
CA SER A 73 -5.95 -25.98 19.69
C SER A 73 -5.62 -25.96 18.20
N GLN A 74 -6.66 -25.90 17.37
CA GLN A 74 -6.51 -25.43 16.01
C GLN A 74 -5.85 -24.08 16.14
N SER A 75 -4.61 -24.02 15.70
CA SER A 75 -3.88 -22.78 15.57
C SER A 75 -4.63 -21.94 14.54
N ASP A 76 -5.48 -21.03 15.00
CA ASP A 76 -5.94 -19.87 14.24
C ASP A 76 -4.77 -18.87 14.10
N ASP A 77 -3.59 -19.37 13.72
CA ASP A 77 -2.53 -18.54 13.16
C ASP A 77 -2.81 -18.35 11.66
N ASP A 78 -4.05 -17.93 11.36
CA ASP A 78 -4.34 -17.20 10.12
C ASP A 78 -3.91 -15.74 10.35
N SER A 79 -2.62 -15.57 10.66
CA SER A 79 -1.94 -14.28 10.63
C SER A 79 -1.71 -13.87 9.18
N GLY A 80 -2.70 -14.06 8.31
CA GLY A 80 -2.76 -13.38 7.03
C GLY A 80 -2.74 -11.89 7.35
N CYS A 81 -1.63 -11.23 7.06
CA CYS A 81 -1.61 -9.78 7.17
C CYS A 81 -2.71 -9.30 6.22
N ALA A 82 -3.62 -8.42 6.65
CA ALA A 82 -4.57 -7.80 5.72
C ALA A 82 -3.83 -7.13 4.53
N LEU A 83 -2.53 -6.85 4.67
CA LEU A 83 -1.61 -6.39 3.63
C LEU A 83 -1.18 -7.44 2.59
N GLU A 84 -1.32 -8.75 2.83
CA GLU A 84 -1.01 -9.78 1.83
C GLU A 84 -1.95 -9.72 0.62
N GLU A 85 -3.18 -9.24 0.82
CA GLU A 85 -4.23 -9.24 -0.19
C GLU A 85 -4.39 -7.88 -0.92
N TYR A 86 -4.23 -6.76 -0.19
CA TYR A 86 -4.46 -5.40 -0.72
C TYR A 86 -3.17 -4.59 -0.85
N THR A 87 -3.05 -3.83 -1.94
CA THR A 87 -1.94 -2.89 -2.16
C THR A 87 -2.01 -1.62 -1.31
N TRP A 88 -3.16 -1.38 -0.67
CA TRP A 88 -3.37 -0.28 0.26
C TRP A 88 -4.59 -0.56 1.12
N VAL A 89 -4.50 -0.19 2.40
CA VAL A 89 -5.61 -0.19 3.34
C VAL A 89 -5.81 1.22 3.93
N PRO A 90 -7.05 1.68 4.18
CA PRO A 90 -7.27 2.95 4.86
C PRO A 90 -6.61 2.97 6.24
N PRO A 91 -5.95 4.08 6.62
CA PRO A 91 -5.30 4.17 7.93
C PRO A 91 -6.34 4.15 9.06
N GLY A 92 -5.98 3.52 10.18
CA GLY A 92 -6.81 3.50 11.40
C GLY A 92 -7.86 2.39 11.46
N LEU A 93 -7.95 1.52 10.45
CA LEU A 93 -8.80 0.33 10.49
C LEU A 93 -8.09 -0.85 11.15
N ARG A 94 -8.84 -1.64 11.93
CA ARG A 94 -8.41 -2.96 12.39
C ARG A 94 -8.51 -3.98 11.24
N PRO A 95 -7.74 -5.09 11.25
CA PRO A 95 -7.76 -6.08 10.17
C PRO A 95 -9.17 -6.60 9.83
N ASP A 96 -10.00 -6.88 10.83
CA ASP A 96 -11.40 -7.31 10.66
C ASP A 96 -12.29 -6.24 10.00
N GLN A 97 -11.95 -4.95 10.14
CA GLN A 97 -12.69 -3.84 9.52
C GLN A 97 -12.28 -3.58 8.07
N VAL A 98 -11.10 -4.04 7.64
CA VAL A 98 -10.60 -3.83 6.27
C VAL A 98 -11.53 -4.50 5.26
N HIS A 99 -11.95 -5.74 5.51
CA HIS A 99 -12.87 -6.46 4.64
C HIS A 99 -14.26 -5.80 4.59
N VAL A 100 -14.75 -5.30 5.72
CA VAL A 100 -16.03 -4.56 5.78
C VAL A 100 -15.97 -3.26 4.98
N TYR A 101 -14.82 -2.57 5.00
CA TYR A 101 -14.63 -1.38 4.18
C TYR A 101 -14.64 -1.70 2.69
N PHE A 102 -13.89 -2.72 2.26
CA PHE A 102 -13.80 -3.05 0.84
C PHE A 102 -15.05 -3.70 0.27
N SER A 103 -15.85 -4.40 1.08
CA SER A 103 -17.15 -4.95 0.63
C SER A 103 -18.17 -3.87 0.26
N ALA A 104 -17.96 -2.63 0.70
CA ALA A 104 -18.78 -1.47 0.30
C ALA A 104 -18.36 -0.86 -1.05
N LEU A 105 -17.27 -1.33 -1.66
CA LEU A 105 -16.81 -0.87 -2.97
C LEU A 105 -17.22 -1.88 -4.06
N PRO A 106 -17.38 -1.41 -5.32
CA PRO A 106 -17.40 -2.32 -6.46
C PRO A 106 -16.13 -3.18 -6.52
N GLU A 107 -16.31 -4.47 -6.81
CA GLU A 107 -15.21 -5.47 -6.86
C GLU A 107 -14.05 -5.03 -7.76
N ASP A 108 -14.35 -4.42 -8.91
CA ASP A 108 -13.36 -3.94 -9.87
C ASP A 108 -12.56 -2.71 -9.41
N LYS A 109 -12.93 -2.12 -8.26
CA LYS A 109 -12.26 -0.99 -7.61
C LYS A 109 -11.53 -1.37 -6.33
N VAL A 110 -11.64 -2.61 -5.87
CA VAL A 110 -10.91 -3.11 -4.69
C VAL A 110 -9.43 -3.32 -5.05
N PRO A 111 -8.47 -2.75 -4.30
CA PRO A 111 -7.07 -2.64 -4.72
C PRO A 111 -6.24 -3.89 -4.42
N TYR A 112 -6.72 -5.07 -4.85
CA TYR A 112 -5.99 -6.32 -4.72
C TYR A 112 -4.64 -6.27 -5.45
N VAL A 113 -3.63 -6.96 -4.92
CA VAL A 113 -2.30 -7.04 -5.55
C VAL A 113 -2.38 -7.54 -7.00
N ASN A 114 -1.79 -6.80 -7.94
CA ASN A 114 -1.78 -7.05 -9.39
C ASN A 114 -3.16 -7.01 -10.09
N SER A 115 -4.18 -6.42 -9.47
CA SER A 115 -5.56 -6.45 -9.98
C SER A 115 -6.00 -5.24 -10.82
N VAL A 116 -7.22 -5.30 -11.36
CA VAL A 116 -7.89 -4.14 -12.01
C VAL A 116 -8.07 -2.98 -11.04
N GLY A 117 -8.39 -3.27 -9.77
CA GLY A 117 -8.67 -2.26 -8.76
C GLY A 117 -7.42 -1.57 -8.25
N GLU A 118 -6.27 -2.27 -8.21
CA GLU A 118 -4.97 -1.61 -7.96
C GLU A 118 -4.69 -0.59 -9.07
N ARG A 119 -4.80 -1.00 -10.34
CA ARG A 119 -4.60 -0.10 -11.48
C ARG A 119 -5.59 1.06 -11.45
N TYR A 120 -6.83 0.81 -11.05
CA TYR A 120 -7.83 1.87 -10.85
C TYR A 120 -7.39 2.84 -9.77
N ARG A 121 -6.97 2.36 -8.60
CA ARG A 121 -6.45 3.18 -7.51
C ARG A 121 -5.28 4.05 -7.96
N VAL A 122 -4.30 3.49 -8.67
CA VAL A 122 -3.16 4.25 -9.22
C VAL A 122 -3.63 5.36 -10.15
N ARG A 123 -4.60 5.10 -11.04
CA ARG A 123 -5.19 6.15 -11.89
C ARG A 123 -5.87 7.25 -11.08
N GLN A 124 -6.63 6.90 -10.05
CA GLN A 124 -7.29 7.87 -9.16
C GLN A 124 -6.27 8.72 -8.39
N LEU A 125 -5.17 8.13 -7.92
CA LEU A 125 -4.09 8.85 -7.25
C LEU A 125 -3.41 9.83 -8.20
N LEU A 126 -3.07 9.41 -9.42
CA LEU A 126 -2.48 10.30 -10.42
C LEU A 126 -3.41 11.45 -10.82
N HIS A 127 -4.71 11.19 -10.89
CA HIS A 127 -5.71 12.22 -11.18
C HIS A 127 -5.79 13.25 -10.05
N GLN A 128 -5.81 12.81 -8.78
CA GLN A 128 -5.90 13.69 -7.61
C GLN A 128 -4.56 14.38 -7.25
N LEU A 129 -3.45 13.74 -7.59
CA LEU A 129 -2.08 14.16 -7.28
C LEU A 129 -1.24 14.28 -8.57
N PRO A 130 -1.51 15.26 -9.45
CA PRO A 130 -0.72 15.43 -10.66
C PRO A 130 0.78 15.62 -10.33
N PRO A 131 1.70 15.00 -11.08
CA PRO A 131 3.13 15.08 -10.78
C PRO A 131 3.71 16.50 -10.94
N HIS A 132 3.09 17.34 -11.78
CA HIS A 132 3.43 18.76 -11.98
C HIS A 132 3.29 19.59 -10.69
N ASP A 133 2.33 19.25 -9.84
CA ASP A 133 2.10 19.92 -8.55
C ASP A 133 3.11 19.49 -7.48
N ASN A 134 3.93 18.48 -7.79
CA ASN A 134 4.75 17.79 -6.80
C ASN A 134 6.25 17.99 -7.03
N GLU A 135 6.71 17.89 -8.29
CA GLU A 135 8.13 17.93 -8.64
C GLU A 135 8.39 18.81 -9.87
N VAL A 136 9.36 19.72 -9.74
CA VAL A 136 9.79 20.66 -10.78
C VAL A 136 10.11 19.99 -12.12
N ARG A 137 10.65 18.77 -12.11
CA ARG A 137 11.07 18.06 -13.34
C ARG A 137 9.94 17.78 -14.32
N TYR A 138 8.69 17.83 -13.87
CA TYR A 138 7.52 17.61 -14.71
C TYR A 138 6.98 18.91 -15.31
N CYS A 139 7.41 20.08 -14.81
CA CYS A 139 6.97 21.37 -15.30
C CYS A 139 7.90 21.89 -16.41
N HIS A 140 7.33 22.61 -17.37
CA HIS A 140 8.10 23.29 -18.41
C HIS A 140 8.27 24.77 -18.07
N SER A 141 9.47 25.30 -18.32
CA SER A 141 9.76 26.74 -18.32
C SER A 141 9.50 27.51 -17.01
N LEU A 142 9.58 26.86 -15.85
CA LEU A 142 9.53 27.56 -14.55
C LEU A 142 10.77 28.42 -14.32
N SER A 143 10.57 29.67 -13.88
CA SER A 143 11.61 30.53 -13.33
C SER A 143 12.17 29.99 -12.00
N ASP A 144 13.33 30.49 -11.56
CA ASP A 144 13.94 30.02 -10.32
C ASP A 144 13.09 30.32 -9.07
N GLU A 145 12.33 31.42 -9.07
CA GLU A 145 11.41 31.73 -7.97
C GLU A 145 10.21 30.77 -7.97
N GLU A 146 9.57 30.52 -9.11
CA GLU A 146 8.45 29.55 -9.21
C GLU A 146 8.89 28.13 -8.84
N ARG A 147 10.13 27.74 -9.18
CA ARG A 147 10.69 26.45 -8.74
C ARG A 147 10.80 26.34 -7.23
N LYS A 148 11.16 27.43 -6.56
CA LYS A 148 11.28 27.50 -5.10
C LYS A 148 9.90 27.49 -4.45
N GLU A 149 8.96 28.27 -4.96
CA GLU A 149 7.57 28.28 -4.51
C GLU A 149 6.90 26.91 -4.66
N LEU A 150 7.08 26.23 -5.80
CA LEU A 150 6.55 24.88 -6.01
C LEU A 150 7.09 23.87 -4.99
N ARG A 151 8.38 23.94 -4.65
CA ARG A 151 8.97 23.06 -3.62
C ARG A 151 8.36 23.31 -2.25
N LEU A 152 8.17 24.58 -1.88
CA LEU A 152 7.55 24.95 -0.61
C LEU A 152 6.08 24.50 -0.56
N PHE A 153 5.32 24.77 -1.61
CA PHE A 153 3.93 24.34 -1.75
C PHE A 153 3.78 22.81 -1.65
N SER A 154 4.56 22.06 -2.43
CA SER A 154 4.56 20.59 -2.44
C SER A 154 4.88 20.03 -1.06
N ALA A 155 5.91 20.54 -0.39
CA ALA A 155 6.28 20.12 0.96
C ALA A 155 5.18 20.41 1.99
N GLN A 156 4.60 21.61 1.95
CA GLN A 156 3.52 22.00 2.85
C GLN A 156 2.26 21.14 2.62
N ARG A 157 1.81 21.00 1.37
CA ARG A 157 0.66 20.16 1.00
C ARG A 157 0.84 18.72 1.46
N LYS A 158 2.03 18.13 1.27
CA LYS A 158 2.33 16.77 1.76
C LYS A 158 2.18 16.64 3.26
N ARG A 159 2.65 17.62 4.02
CA ARG A 159 2.60 17.61 5.49
C ARG A 159 1.18 17.86 6.02
N GLU A 160 0.46 18.78 5.40
CA GLU A 160 -0.76 19.34 6.00
C GLU A 160 -2.04 18.79 5.39
N ALA A 161 -2.05 18.42 4.12
CA ALA A 161 -3.29 18.06 3.40
C ALA A 161 -3.31 16.63 2.85
N LEU A 162 -2.15 16.01 2.58
CA LEU A 162 -2.12 14.67 1.98
C LEU A 162 -2.59 13.60 2.98
N GLY A 163 -3.52 12.75 2.55
CA GLY A 163 -3.92 11.56 3.32
C GLY A 163 -4.71 11.85 4.61
N ARG A 164 -5.37 13.00 4.72
CA ARG A 164 -6.12 13.41 5.93
C ARG A 164 -7.49 12.73 6.12
N GLY A 165 -7.90 11.85 5.22
CA GLY A 165 -9.17 11.11 5.35
C GLY A 165 -9.11 10.05 6.45
N SER A 166 -10.20 9.89 7.19
CA SER A 166 -10.38 8.80 8.16
C SER A 166 -11.64 8.01 7.86
N VAL A 167 -11.60 6.70 8.07
CA VAL A 167 -12.76 5.82 7.90
C VAL A 167 -13.45 5.65 9.24
N ARG A 168 -14.77 5.81 9.26
CA ARG A 168 -15.60 5.60 10.45
C ARG A 168 -16.85 4.82 10.07
N GLN A 169 -17.21 3.84 10.90
CA GLN A 169 -18.47 3.12 10.74
C GLN A 169 -19.63 4.03 11.12
N LEU A 170 -20.66 4.06 10.28
CA LEU A 170 -21.89 4.79 10.57
C LEU A 170 -22.86 3.88 11.35
N PRO A 171 -23.63 4.43 12.32
CA PRO A 171 -24.61 3.65 13.08
C PRO A 171 -25.75 3.07 12.24
N ALA A 172 -26.04 3.68 11.09
CA ALA A 172 -27.06 3.25 10.16
C ALA A 172 -26.63 3.60 8.72
N ALA A 173 -27.22 2.91 7.74
CA ALA A 173 -27.05 3.25 6.34
C ALA A 173 -27.58 4.67 6.09
N MET A 174 -26.74 5.54 5.53
CA MET A 174 -27.12 6.88 5.10
C MET A 174 -26.96 6.98 3.59
N THR A 175 -27.89 7.67 2.93
CA THR A 175 -27.74 8.07 1.54
C THR A 175 -26.89 9.33 1.48
N CYS A 176 -25.91 9.38 0.58
CA CYS A 176 -25.27 10.65 0.25
C CYS A 176 -26.23 11.43 -0.65
N ASP A 177 -26.57 12.66 -0.27
CA ASP A 177 -27.25 13.58 -1.20
C ASP A 177 -26.26 13.92 -2.32
N ALA A 178 -26.69 13.72 -3.56
CA ALA A 178 -25.89 13.92 -4.77
C ALA A 178 -25.82 15.39 -5.20
#